data_AF-A0A9W7A3K9-F1
#
_entry.id   AF-A0A9W7A3K9-F1
#
_cell.length_a   1.000
_cell.length_b   1.000
_cell.length_c   1.000
_cell.angle_alpha   90.00
_cell.angle_beta   90.00
_cell.angle_gamma   90.00
#
_symmetry.space_group_name_H-M   'P 1'
#
loop_
_entity.id
_entity.type
_entity.pdbx_description
1 polymer ?
#
loop_
_entity_poly.entity_id
_entity_poly.type
_entity_poly.pdbx_seq_one_letter_code
_entity_poly.pdbx_strand_id
1 'polypeptide(L)'
;HLPALHAPLRSPESAHSILFTPVAALPGIVHASLAMPDVHSGYGFSIGNVAAFHMNDPSSIVSPGGVGFDINFGVRLLRTNLFYDDVKDKREQLAQSLFDHIPVGVGSKGVIPTTAQDLEDAMELGMDWSLRSGYAWAEDKEHCEEYGRMLQADPRLVSRRSKKIGLPQLGTLGAVNHYLEVQVVDEVCDRWKAGRMGLSKGQVVVMIHSAGRFHNG
;
A
#
# COMPACT_ATOMS: atom_id res chain seq x y z
N HIS A 1 17.97 -23.36 1.49
CA HIS A 1 16.78 -24.06 0.96
C HIS A 1 15.83 -24.35 2.11
N LEU A 2 14.81 -23.51 2.32
CA LEU A 2 13.71 -23.80 3.24
C LEU A 2 12.69 -24.67 2.49
N PRO A 3 12.26 -25.83 3.03
CA PRO A 3 11.27 -26.67 2.38
C PRO A 3 9.91 -25.95 2.40
N ALA A 4 9.25 -25.88 1.26
CA ALA A 4 7.87 -25.43 1.16
C ALA A 4 6.98 -26.41 1.91
N LEU A 5 6.45 -25.98 3.06
CA LEU A 5 5.44 -26.71 3.83
C LEU A 5 4.08 -26.58 3.14
N HIS A 6 3.87 -27.33 2.05
CA HIS A 6 2.53 -27.59 1.52
C HIS A 6 1.96 -28.84 2.19
N ALA A 7 1.45 -28.69 3.41
CA ALA A 7 0.58 -29.69 4.02
C ALA A 7 -0.88 -29.44 3.58
N PRO A 8 -1.63 -30.45 3.13
CA PRO A 8 -3.03 -30.28 2.74
C PRO A 8 -3.87 -29.90 3.97
N LEU A 9 -4.67 -28.84 3.84
CA LEU A 9 -5.58 -28.34 4.88
C LEU A 9 -6.68 -29.37 5.14
N ARG A 10 -6.68 -30.00 6.33
CA ARG A 10 -7.65 -31.05 6.70
C ARG A 10 -8.87 -30.52 7.47
N SER A 11 -8.84 -29.26 7.91
CA SER A 11 -9.95 -28.50 8.54
C SER A 11 -9.55 -27.02 8.69
N PRO A 12 -10.50 -26.07 8.89
CA PRO A 12 -10.18 -24.66 9.17
C PRO A 12 -9.24 -24.50 10.37
N GLU A 13 -9.49 -25.23 11.46
CA GLU A 13 -8.65 -25.21 12.67
C GLU A 13 -7.21 -25.68 12.40
N SER A 14 -7.02 -26.66 11.52
CA SER A 14 -5.68 -27.10 11.11
C SER A 14 -4.97 -26.12 10.17
N ALA A 15 -5.72 -25.30 9.42
CA ALA A 15 -5.15 -24.26 8.57
C ALA A 15 -4.56 -23.13 9.42
N HIS A 16 -5.29 -22.69 10.44
CA HIS A 16 -4.84 -21.63 11.33
C HIS A 16 -3.56 -22.04 12.11
N SER A 17 -3.48 -23.26 12.62
CA SER A 17 -2.28 -23.70 13.37
C SER A 17 -1.02 -23.76 12.49
N ILE A 18 -1.13 -24.16 11.22
CA ILE A 18 0.00 -24.23 10.27
C ILE A 18 0.46 -22.82 9.85
N LEU A 19 -0.47 -21.87 9.77
CA LEU A 19 -0.21 -20.50 9.31
C LEU A 19 0.51 -19.62 10.35
N PHE A 20 0.32 -19.85 11.65
CA PHE A 20 0.78 -18.93 12.71
C PHE A 20 1.89 -19.47 13.60
N THR A 21 1.94 -20.78 13.83
CA THR A 21 2.93 -21.41 14.72
C THR A 21 4.38 -21.08 14.33
N PRO A 22 4.76 -21.01 13.04
CA PRO A 22 6.12 -20.65 12.67
C PRO A 22 6.52 -19.23 13.07
N VAL A 23 5.59 -18.26 12.96
CA VAL A 23 5.86 -16.86 13.31
C VAL A 23 5.97 -16.68 14.82
N ALA A 24 5.08 -17.33 15.59
CA ALA A 24 5.12 -17.28 17.05
C ALA A 24 6.40 -17.89 17.65
N ALA A 25 7.12 -18.72 16.89
CA ALA A 25 8.39 -19.31 17.28
C ALA A 25 9.62 -18.46 16.90
N LEU A 26 9.43 -17.30 16.26
CA LEU A 26 10.56 -16.46 15.83
C LEU A 26 11.24 -15.80 17.04
N PRO A 27 12.59 -15.79 17.07
CA PRO A 27 13.34 -15.14 18.14
C PRO A 27 12.98 -13.66 18.31
N GLY A 28 12.89 -13.21 19.57
CA GLY A 28 12.61 -11.82 19.92
C GLY A 28 11.15 -11.36 19.70
N ILE A 29 10.22 -12.27 19.38
CA ILE A 29 8.80 -11.92 19.26
C ILE A 29 8.25 -11.45 20.62
N VAL A 30 7.46 -10.38 20.56
CA VAL A 30 6.83 -9.77 21.74
C VAL A 30 5.43 -10.32 21.91
N HIS A 31 5.20 -11.01 23.02
CA HIS A 31 3.92 -11.59 23.46
C HIS A 31 3.31 -12.66 22.55
N ALA A 32 2.88 -12.31 21.34
CA ALA A 32 2.11 -13.18 20.46
C ALA A 32 2.24 -12.79 18.97
N SER A 33 1.96 -13.77 18.11
CA SER A 33 1.64 -13.53 16.69
C SER A 33 0.13 -13.38 16.54
N LEU A 34 -0.33 -12.24 16.01
CA LEU A 34 -1.75 -11.90 15.91
C LEU A 34 -2.25 -12.05 14.48
N ALA A 35 -3.50 -12.48 14.31
CA ALA A 35 -4.14 -12.59 13.01
C ALA A 35 -5.35 -11.64 12.95
N MET A 36 -5.43 -10.86 11.88
CA MET A 36 -6.60 -10.04 11.56
C MET A 36 -7.74 -10.93 11.01
N PRO A 37 -9.01 -10.48 11.06
CA PRO A 37 -10.16 -11.30 10.62
C PRO A 37 -10.13 -11.76 9.16
N ASP A 38 -9.37 -11.06 8.30
CA ASP A 38 -9.18 -11.32 6.87
C ASP A 38 -7.95 -12.21 6.57
N VAL A 39 -7.39 -12.86 7.60
CA VAL A 39 -6.17 -13.65 7.48
C VAL A 39 -6.28 -14.80 6.50
N HIS A 40 -5.24 -14.97 5.69
CA HIS A 40 -5.12 -16.08 4.74
C HIS A 40 -3.66 -16.37 4.40
N SER A 41 -3.44 -17.44 3.65
CA SER A 41 -2.11 -17.92 3.28
C SER A 41 -1.25 -16.82 2.63
N GLY A 42 -0.01 -16.69 3.11
CA GLY A 42 1.01 -15.79 2.58
C GLY A 42 2.37 -16.47 2.43
N TYR A 43 3.43 -15.68 2.22
CA TYR A 43 4.79 -16.19 2.02
C TYR A 43 5.62 -16.10 3.30
N GLY A 44 5.71 -17.21 4.04
CA GLY A 44 6.37 -17.30 5.34
C GLY A 44 5.51 -16.73 6.47
N PHE A 45 5.03 -15.50 6.32
CA PHE A 45 3.98 -14.91 7.14
C PHE A 45 2.64 -15.00 6.41
N SER A 46 1.54 -15.04 7.17
CA SER A 46 0.19 -14.95 6.60
C SER A 46 -0.15 -13.50 6.25
N ILE A 47 -0.95 -13.28 5.21
CA ILE A 47 -1.50 -11.94 4.94
C ILE A 47 -2.51 -11.63 6.06
N GLY A 48 -2.47 -10.42 6.63
CA GLY A 48 -3.24 -10.07 7.83
C GLY A 48 -2.59 -10.51 9.14
N ASN A 49 -1.33 -10.98 9.13
CA ASN A 49 -0.58 -11.28 10.35
C ASN A 49 0.13 -10.03 10.90
N VAL A 50 0.12 -9.86 12.22
CA VAL A 50 0.87 -8.81 12.93
C VAL A 50 1.76 -9.48 13.96
N ALA A 51 3.06 -9.17 13.90
CA ALA A 51 4.05 -9.62 14.88
C ALA A 51 4.98 -8.46 15.22
N ALA A 52 5.25 -8.26 16.51
CA ALA A 52 6.17 -7.24 16.99
C ALA A 52 7.46 -7.91 17.51
N PHE A 53 8.60 -7.28 17.26
CA PHE A 53 9.91 -7.74 17.70
C PHE A 53 10.63 -6.62 18.44
N HIS A 54 11.30 -6.95 19.55
CA HIS A 54 11.92 -5.94 20.40
C HIS A 54 13.27 -5.50 19.84
N MET A 55 13.40 -4.24 19.43
CA MET A 55 14.62 -3.75 18.76
C MET A 55 15.90 -3.81 19.60
N ASN A 56 15.81 -3.79 20.94
CA ASN A 56 17.00 -3.90 21.80
C ASN A 56 17.34 -5.36 22.16
N ASP A 57 16.51 -6.33 21.77
CA ASP A 57 16.84 -7.74 21.94
C ASP A 57 17.71 -8.17 20.74
N PRO A 58 18.99 -8.56 20.95
CA PRO A 58 19.88 -8.94 19.85
C PRO A 58 19.45 -10.24 19.16
N SER A 59 18.53 -11.02 19.74
CA SER A 59 17.94 -12.18 19.09
C SER A 59 16.81 -11.82 18.12
N SER A 60 16.25 -10.61 18.21
CA SER A 60 15.17 -10.16 17.33
C SER A 60 15.58 -10.15 15.87
N ILE A 61 14.61 -10.39 15.00
CA ILE A 61 14.78 -10.50 13.56
C ILE A 61 13.90 -9.49 12.82
N VAL A 62 14.30 -9.18 11.59
CA VAL A 62 13.45 -8.53 10.59
C VAL A 62 13.29 -9.51 9.44
N SER A 63 12.05 -9.83 9.09
CA SER A 63 11.73 -10.75 7.99
C SER A 63 11.05 -10.00 6.85
N PRO A 64 11.65 -9.96 5.64
CA PRO A 64 10.98 -9.40 4.47
C PRO A 64 9.63 -10.08 4.16
N GLY A 65 9.51 -11.38 4.47
CA GLY A 65 8.25 -12.11 4.31
C GLY A 65 7.13 -11.63 5.23
N GLY A 66 7.46 -11.01 6.37
CA GLY A 66 6.50 -10.39 7.28
C GLY A 66 6.06 -8.98 6.87
N VAL A 67 6.78 -8.36 5.93
CA VAL A 67 6.39 -7.07 5.33
C VAL A 67 5.60 -7.30 4.04
N GLY A 68 6.01 -8.28 3.24
CA GLY A 68 5.43 -8.60 1.94
C GLY A 68 6.28 -8.11 0.76
N PHE A 69 5.95 -8.62 -0.43
CA PHE A 69 6.69 -8.31 -1.67
C PHE A 69 6.43 -6.89 -2.17
N ASP A 70 5.17 -6.46 -2.13
CA ASP A 70 4.77 -5.12 -2.56
C ASP A 70 4.83 -4.16 -1.37
N ILE A 71 6.04 -3.72 -1.05
CA ILE A 71 6.33 -2.89 0.11
C ILE A 71 5.55 -1.58 0.01
N ASN A 72 4.90 -1.20 1.11
CA ASN A 72 4.04 -0.03 1.21
C ASN A 72 2.87 -0.06 0.21
N PHE A 73 2.33 -1.26 -0.05
CA PHE A 73 1.01 -1.41 -0.65
C PHE A 73 -0.03 -0.88 0.33
N GLY A 74 -0.76 0.15 -0.11
CA GLY A 74 -1.59 0.94 0.78
C GLY A 74 -2.71 1.67 0.05
N VAL A 75 -3.49 2.38 0.85
CA VAL A 75 -4.70 3.09 0.41
C VAL A 75 -4.51 4.59 0.66
N ARG A 76 -4.89 5.41 -0.32
CA ARG A 76 -5.13 6.84 -0.15
C ARG A 76 -6.58 7.15 -0.44
N LEU A 77 -7.23 7.91 0.43
CA LEU A 77 -8.59 8.40 0.22
C LEU A 77 -8.57 9.91 0.01
N LEU A 78 -8.99 10.36 -1.16
CA LEU A 78 -9.15 11.77 -1.48
C LEU A 78 -10.62 12.15 -1.33
N ARG A 79 -10.89 13.13 -0.49
CA ARG A 79 -12.23 13.72 -0.39
C ARG A 79 -12.45 14.77 -1.49
N THR A 80 -13.69 14.90 -1.92
CA THR A 80 -14.11 16.02 -2.76
C THR A 80 -15.16 16.86 -2.02
N ASN A 81 -15.55 17.99 -2.61
CA ASN A 81 -16.75 18.72 -2.20
C ASN A 81 -17.97 18.40 -3.08
N LEU A 82 -17.87 17.37 -3.93
CA LEU A 82 -18.95 16.90 -4.79
C LEU A 82 -19.80 15.85 -4.06
N PHE A 83 -21.07 15.80 -4.44
CA PHE A 83 -22.02 14.79 -4.02
C PHE A 83 -22.49 13.98 -5.24
N TYR A 84 -23.16 12.85 -4.98
CA TYR A 84 -23.59 11.94 -6.05
C TYR A 84 -24.35 12.65 -7.18
N ASP A 85 -25.22 13.60 -6.84
CA ASP A 85 -26.00 14.35 -7.82
C ASP A 85 -25.15 15.24 -8.75
N ASP A 86 -23.95 15.65 -8.31
CA ASP A 86 -23.02 16.45 -9.13
C ASP A 86 -22.33 15.61 -10.21
N VAL A 87 -22.21 14.29 -9.99
CA VAL A 87 -21.40 13.40 -10.83
C VAL A 87 -22.22 12.34 -11.58
N LYS A 88 -23.47 12.06 -11.16
CA LYS A 88 -24.28 10.93 -11.66
C LYS A 88 -24.42 10.90 -13.18
N ASP A 89 -24.55 12.06 -13.82
CA ASP A 89 -24.75 12.19 -15.27
C ASP A 89 -23.42 12.18 -16.05
N LYS A 90 -22.28 12.22 -15.35
CA LYS A 90 -20.92 12.26 -15.93
C LYS A 90 -20.07 11.06 -15.54
N ARG A 91 -20.65 10.02 -14.93
CA ARG A 91 -19.90 8.87 -14.39
C ARG A 91 -19.02 8.19 -15.44
N GLU A 92 -19.56 7.91 -16.61
CA GLU A 92 -18.83 7.27 -17.71
C GLU A 92 -17.70 8.17 -18.23
N GLN A 93 -18.00 9.46 -18.42
CA GLN A 93 -17.00 10.44 -18.85
C GLN A 93 -15.86 10.59 -17.83
N LEU A 94 -16.20 10.62 -16.53
CA LEU A 94 -15.23 10.71 -15.45
C LEU A 94 -14.36 9.45 -15.39
N ALA A 95 -14.98 8.27 -15.45
CA ALA A 95 -14.26 7.00 -15.46
C ALA A 95 -13.31 6.89 -16.66
N GLN A 96 -13.78 7.24 -17.86
CA GLN A 96 -12.93 7.26 -19.06
C GLN A 96 -11.80 8.27 -18.92
N SER A 97 -12.08 9.48 -18.45
CA SER A 97 -11.07 10.51 -18.25
C SER A 97 -10.00 10.07 -17.25
N LEU A 98 -10.37 9.44 -16.14
CA LEU A 98 -9.41 8.89 -15.18
C LEU A 98 -8.57 7.78 -15.81
N PHE A 99 -9.19 6.87 -16.56
CA PHE A 99 -8.48 5.80 -17.25
C PHE A 99 -7.47 6.32 -18.28
N ASP A 100 -7.82 7.38 -19.02
CA ASP A 100 -6.95 7.99 -20.03
C ASP A 100 -5.72 8.68 -19.40
N HIS A 101 -5.84 9.19 -18.17
CA HIS A 101 -4.80 9.97 -17.50
C HIS A 101 -3.97 9.15 -16.50
N ILE A 102 -4.45 7.99 -16.06
CA ILE A 102 -3.81 7.18 -15.01
C ILE A 102 -3.41 5.84 -15.61
N PRO A 103 -2.12 5.64 -15.94
CA PRO A 103 -1.68 4.41 -16.57
C PRO A 103 -1.88 3.21 -15.65
N VAL A 104 -2.55 2.19 -16.17
CA VAL A 104 -2.81 0.92 -15.48
C VAL A 104 -2.21 -0.26 -16.26
N GLY A 105 -1.99 -1.38 -15.59
CA GLY A 105 -1.60 -2.65 -16.21
C GLY A 105 -0.10 -2.97 -16.17
N VAL A 106 0.20 -4.26 -16.39
CA VAL A 106 1.57 -4.78 -16.38
C VAL A 106 2.37 -4.22 -17.54
N GLY A 107 3.53 -3.64 -17.25
CA GLY A 107 4.41 -3.05 -18.27
C GLY A 107 3.97 -1.67 -18.78
N SER A 108 2.90 -1.11 -18.20
CA SER A 108 2.53 0.28 -18.44
C SER A 108 3.62 1.24 -17.95
N LYS A 109 3.71 2.40 -18.58
CA LYS A 109 4.70 3.43 -18.25
C LYS A 109 4.03 4.63 -17.61
N GLY A 110 4.71 5.19 -16.62
CA GLY A 110 4.28 6.40 -15.93
C GLY A 110 4.20 7.59 -16.88
N VAL A 111 3.25 8.48 -16.60
CA VAL A 111 3.14 9.79 -17.27
C VAL A 111 4.15 10.82 -16.74
N ILE A 112 4.77 10.54 -15.59
CA ILE A 112 5.76 11.41 -14.97
C ILE A 112 7.12 11.18 -15.64
N PRO A 113 7.70 12.18 -16.33
CA PRO A 113 9.04 12.09 -16.85
C PRO A 113 10.03 11.88 -15.70
N THR A 114 10.67 10.71 -15.64
CA THR A 114 11.48 10.30 -14.50
C THR A 114 12.88 9.90 -14.95
N THR A 115 13.89 10.60 -14.48
CA THR A 115 15.30 10.20 -14.63
C THR A 115 15.72 9.21 -13.54
N ALA A 116 16.90 8.60 -13.69
CA ALA A 116 17.45 7.74 -12.63
C ALA A 116 17.65 8.51 -11.30
N GLN A 117 18.04 9.78 -11.38
CA GLN A 117 18.21 10.63 -10.19
C GLN A 117 16.85 10.95 -9.56
N ASP A 118 15.83 11.27 -10.37
CA ASP A 118 14.48 11.53 -9.84
C ASP A 118 13.91 10.35 -9.07
N LEU A 119 14.16 9.13 -9.55
CA LEU A 119 13.74 7.92 -8.85
C LEU A 119 14.46 7.76 -7.51
N GLU A 120 15.76 8.03 -7.46
CA GLU A 120 16.54 7.97 -6.21
C GLU A 120 16.08 9.02 -5.21
N ASP A 121 15.88 10.26 -5.66
CA ASP A 121 15.33 11.33 -4.85
C ASP A 121 13.92 10.99 -4.35
N ALA A 122 13.06 10.42 -5.19
CA ALA A 122 11.72 9.99 -4.80
C ALA A 122 11.75 8.89 -3.73
N MET A 123 12.69 7.94 -3.82
CA MET A 123 12.87 6.90 -2.80
C MET A 123 13.35 7.46 -1.45
N GLU A 124 14.18 8.49 -1.45
CA GLU A 124 14.75 9.08 -0.23
C GLU A 124 13.84 10.15 0.42
N LEU A 125 13.16 10.93 -0.42
CA LEU A 125 12.40 12.11 0.00
C LEU A 125 10.88 11.86 0.04
N GLY A 126 10.38 10.81 -0.61
CA GLY A 126 8.96 10.49 -0.62
C GLY A 126 8.08 11.68 -1.05
N MET A 127 7.09 12.03 -0.24
CA MET A 127 6.18 13.16 -0.51
C MET A 127 6.91 14.52 -0.64
N ASP A 128 8.07 14.72 -0.03
CA ASP A 128 8.85 15.96 -0.20
C ASP A 128 9.34 16.11 -1.66
N TRP A 129 9.68 15.00 -2.33
CA TRP A 129 10.00 15.02 -3.76
C TRP A 129 8.76 15.34 -4.60
N SER A 130 7.61 14.73 -4.31
CA SER A 130 6.36 15.02 -5.00
C SER A 130 5.97 16.49 -4.90
N LEU A 131 6.12 17.09 -3.71
CA LEU A 131 5.87 18.51 -3.49
C LEU A 131 6.83 19.39 -4.31
N ARG A 132 8.13 19.12 -4.23
CA ARG A 132 9.16 19.86 -4.96
C ARG A 132 8.97 19.79 -6.48
N SER A 133 8.51 18.64 -6.97
CA SER A 133 8.28 18.37 -8.40
C SER A 133 6.91 18.84 -8.90
N GLY A 134 6.06 19.43 -8.03
CA GLY A 134 4.77 20.00 -8.40
C GLY A 134 3.62 19.01 -8.52
N TYR A 135 3.75 17.82 -7.93
CA TYR A 135 2.74 16.75 -7.96
C TYR A 135 1.89 16.65 -6.67
N ALA A 136 2.14 17.50 -5.69
CA ALA A 136 1.42 17.52 -4.42
C ALA A 136 1.29 18.95 -3.87
N TRP A 137 0.32 19.15 -2.99
CA TRP A 137 0.19 20.36 -2.18
C TRP A 137 0.95 20.22 -0.86
N ALA A 138 1.23 21.35 -0.20
CA ALA A 138 2.00 21.35 1.04
C ALA A 138 1.29 20.58 2.17
N GLU A 139 -0.04 20.63 2.18
CA GLU A 139 -0.93 20.01 3.15
C GLU A 139 -1.07 18.49 2.93
N ASP A 140 -0.72 17.98 1.74
CA ASP A 140 -0.90 16.57 1.40
C ASP A 140 -0.08 15.65 2.31
N LYS A 141 1.14 16.09 2.68
CA LYS A 141 2.02 15.30 3.54
C LYS A 141 1.48 15.19 4.98
N GLU A 142 0.72 16.17 5.46
CA GLU A 142 0.13 16.15 6.81
C GLU A 142 -0.96 15.08 6.92
N HIS A 143 -1.44 14.57 5.78
CA HIS A 143 -2.47 13.55 5.67
C HIS A 143 -1.91 12.21 5.16
N CYS A 144 -0.60 12.01 5.28
CA CYS A 144 0.08 10.74 5.01
C CYS A 144 0.66 10.17 6.30
N GLU A 145 0.59 8.85 6.46
CA GLU A 145 1.39 8.14 7.46
C GLU A 145 2.88 8.45 7.26
N GLU A 146 3.62 8.64 8.36
CA GLU A 146 5.03 9.07 8.36
C GLU A 146 5.29 10.35 7.53
N TYR A 147 4.28 11.23 7.39
CA TYR A 147 4.34 12.38 6.48
C TYR A 147 4.71 12.01 5.03
N GLY A 148 4.49 10.76 4.64
CA GLY A 148 4.84 10.21 3.34
C GLY A 148 6.34 10.03 3.11
N ARG A 149 7.15 9.92 4.18
CA ARG A 149 8.60 9.71 4.08
C ARG A 149 9.19 9.03 5.32
N MET A 150 9.90 7.92 5.10
CA MET A 150 10.76 7.33 6.14
C MET A 150 12.18 7.93 6.07
N LEU A 151 12.64 8.55 7.16
CA LEU A 151 13.92 9.28 7.20
C LEU A 151 15.16 8.39 7.00
N GLN A 152 15.04 7.10 7.28
CA GLN A 152 16.11 6.11 7.20
C GLN A 152 16.23 5.48 5.80
N ALA A 153 15.41 5.92 4.82
CA ALA A 153 15.46 5.39 3.46
C ALA A 153 16.84 5.67 2.82
N ASP A 154 17.48 4.62 2.31
CA ASP A 154 18.76 4.72 1.59
C ASP A 154 18.64 4.07 0.20
N PRO A 155 18.51 4.87 -0.88
CA PRO A 155 18.45 4.36 -2.24
C PRO A 155 19.62 3.46 -2.64
N ARG A 156 20.79 3.57 -1.99
CA ARG A 156 21.99 2.78 -2.33
C ARG A 156 21.83 1.31 -1.94
N LEU A 157 20.95 1.00 -0.98
CA LEU A 157 20.63 -0.36 -0.57
C LEU A 157 19.65 -1.04 -1.54
N VAL A 158 19.03 -0.28 -2.44
CA VAL A 158 18.10 -0.81 -3.46
C VAL A 158 18.88 -1.28 -4.68
N SER A 159 18.66 -2.54 -5.08
CA SER A 159 19.39 -3.15 -6.19
C SER A 159 19.17 -2.42 -7.52
N ARG A 160 20.20 -2.41 -8.39
CA ARG A 160 20.08 -1.87 -9.76
C ARG A 160 18.95 -2.53 -10.56
N ARG A 161 18.68 -3.81 -10.30
CA ARG A 161 17.58 -4.55 -10.94
C ARG A 161 16.22 -3.99 -10.54
N SER A 162 15.98 -3.77 -9.24
CA SER A 162 14.74 -3.18 -8.73
C SER A 162 14.52 -1.77 -9.25
N LYS A 163 15.58 -0.93 -9.24
CA LYS A 163 15.51 0.43 -9.82
C LYS A 163 15.17 0.40 -11.30
N LYS A 164 15.74 -0.53 -12.08
CA LYS A 164 15.42 -0.70 -13.51
C LYS A 164 13.95 -1.06 -13.74
N ILE A 165 13.34 -1.83 -12.84
CA ILE A 165 11.92 -2.21 -12.91
C ILE A 165 11.01 -1.03 -12.53
N GLY A 166 11.35 -0.32 -11.45
CA GLY A 166 10.54 0.78 -10.91
C GLY A 166 10.63 2.07 -11.72
N LEU A 167 11.77 2.37 -12.35
CA LEU A 167 11.99 3.61 -13.11
C LEU A 167 10.88 3.94 -14.11
N PRO A 168 10.45 3.03 -15.00
CA PRO A 168 9.36 3.34 -15.94
C PRO A 168 7.98 3.34 -15.30
N GLN A 169 7.81 2.89 -14.05
CA GLN A 169 6.51 2.67 -13.42
C GLN A 169 6.09 3.77 -12.44
N LEU A 170 6.93 4.78 -12.19
CA LEU A 170 6.58 5.88 -11.30
C LEU A 170 5.38 6.65 -11.85
N GLY A 171 4.32 6.78 -11.05
CA GLY A 171 3.05 7.38 -11.50
C GLY A 171 2.16 6.44 -12.32
N THR A 172 2.30 5.12 -12.14
CA THR A 172 1.35 4.12 -12.63
C THR A 172 0.57 3.50 -11.48
N LEU A 173 -0.63 2.98 -11.76
CA LEU A 173 -1.44 2.31 -10.76
C LEU A 173 -0.93 0.90 -10.46
N GLY A 174 -0.43 0.18 -11.48
CA GLY A 174 -0.10 -1.23 -11.38
C GLY A 174 -1.21 -2.14 -11.92
N ALA A 175 -1.23 -3.40 -11.46
CA ALA A 175 -2.14 -4.46 -11.92
C ALA A 175 -2.57 -5.34 -10.75
N VAL A 176 -3.38 -6.38 -10.97
CA VAL A 176 -3.89 -7.26 -9.89
C VAL A 176 -4.84 -6.48 -8.97
N ASN A 177 -4.51 -6.32 -7.69
CA ASN A 177 -5.39 -5.70 -6.69
C ASN A 177 -5.22 -4.17 -6.62
N HIS A 178 -4.50 -3.57 -7.56
CA HIS A 178 -4.33 -2.13 -7.63
C HIS A 178 -5.48 -1.50 -8.41
N TYR A 179 -6.12 -0.49 -7.83
CA TYR A 179 -7.29 0.16 -8.42
C TYR A 179 -7.41 1.62 -7.98
N LEU A 180 -8.19 2.37 -8.75
CA LEU A 180 -8.69 3.67 -8.37
C LEU A 180 -10.20 3.63 -8.53
N GLU A 181 -10.92 3.97 -7.47
CA GLU A 181 -12.38 3.95 -7.45
C GLU A 181 -12.92 5.33 -7.09
N VAL A 182 -13.91 5.79 -7.86
CA VAL A 182 -14.75 6.92 -7.47
C VAL A 182 -15.95 6.35 -6.72
N GLN A 183 -16.03 6.64 -5.43
CA GLN A 183 -16.98 6.06 -4.50
C GLN A 183 -17.92 7.14 -3.95
N VAL A 184 -19.06 6.70 -3.41
CA VAL A 184 -20.02 7.54 -2.70
C VAL A 184 -20.11 7.05 -1.25
N VAL A 185 -20.03 7.96 -0.30
CA VAL A 185 -20.25 7.66 1.13
C VAL A 185 -21.73 7.32 1.33
N ASP A 186 -22.09 6.05 1.32
CA ASP A 186 -23.49 5.62 1.45
C ASP A 186 -24.00 5.71 2.90
N GLU A 187 -23.16 5.36 3.87
CA GLU A 187 -23.50 5.34 5.29
C GLU A 187 -22.44 6.03 6.15
N VAL A 188 -22.89 6.68 7.23
CA VAL A 188 -22.03 7.29 8.25
C VAL A 188 -22.38 6.67 9.60
N CYS A 189 -21.53 5.75 10.07
CA CYS A 189 -21.73 5.03 11.33
C CYS A 189 -21.39 5.88 12.56
N ASP A 190 -20.40 6.78 12.45
CA ASP A 190 -19.99 7.70 13.50
C ASP A 190 -19.90 9.13 12.95
N ARG A 191 -20.92 9.95 13.26
CA ARG A 191 -21.02 11.32 12.74
C ARG A 191 -19.90 12.23 13.21
N TRP A 192 -19.41 12.04 14.44
CA TRP A 192 -18.37 12.89 14.99
C TRP A 192 -17.03 12.63 14.30
N LYS A 193 -16.65 11.35 14.15
CA LYS A 193 -15.42 10.97 13.44
C LYS A 193 -15.49 11.34 11.96
N ALA A 194 -16.62 11.09 11.30
CA ALA A 194 -16.82 11.48 9.91
C ALA A 194 -16.66 13.00 9.73
N GLY A 195 -17.26 13.81 10.61
CA GLY A 195 -17.10 15.27 10.60
C GLY A 195 -15.64 15.71 10.77
N ARG A 196 -14.86 15.04 11.62
CA ARG A 196 -13.40 15.30 11.77
C ARG A 196 -12.60 14.93 10.52
N MET A 197 -13.07 13.97 9.73
CA MET A 197 -12.49 13.58 8.44
C MET A 197 -13.08 14.38 7.26
N GLY A 198 -14.03 15.28 7.53
CA GLY A 198 -14.80 16.02 6.52
C GLY A 198 -15.85 15.20 5.76
N LEU A 199 -16.03 13.92 6.08
CA LEU A 199 -16.90 13.01 5.34
C LEU A 199 -18.39 13.23 5.65
N SER A 200 -19.24 13.10 4.64
CA SER A 200 -20.69 13.24 4.74
C SER A 200 -21.42 12.24 3.85
N LYS A 201 -22.61 11.79 4.24
CA LYS A 201 -23.43 10.89 3.40
C LYS A 201 -23.71 11.53 2.04
N GLY A 202 -23.60 10.73 0.97
CA GLY A 202 -23.77 11.15 -0.42
C GLY A 202 -22.53 11.82 -1.03
N GLN A 203 -21.48 12.05 -0.24
CA GLN A 203 -20.26 12.69 -0.72
C GLN A 203 -19.47 11.76 -1.64
N VAL A 204 -18.91 12.33 -2.71
CA VAL A 204 -18.01 11.64 -3.64
C VAL A 204 -16.58 11.69 -3.08
N VAL A 205 -15.93 10.53 -3.09
CA VAL A 205 -14.53 10.35 -2.70
C VAL A 205 -13.80 9.53 -3.76
N VAL A 206 -12.48 9.62 -3.79
CA VAL A 206 -11.63 8.81 -4.66
C VAL A 206 -10.70 7.97 -3.80
N MET A 207 -10.78 6.66 -3.93
CA MET A 207 -9.89 5.72 -3.27
C MET A 207 -8.82 5.27 -4.25
N ILE A 208 -7.55 5.36 -3.86
CA ILE A 208 -6.40 4.91 -4.65
C ILE A 208 -5.73 3.79 -3.87
N HIS A 209 -5.57 2.64 -4.51
CA HIS A 209 -4.95 1.46 -3.93
C HIS A 209 -3.75 1.04 -4.79
N SER A 210 -2.54 1.27 -4.26
CA SER A 210 -1.31 0.99 -5.00
C SER A 210 -0.07 0.92 -4.07
N ALA A 211 1.12 0.80 -4.66
CA ALA A 211 2.40 0.59 -3.97
C ALA A 211 3.60 1.13 -4.76
N GLY A 212 4.82 0.82 -4.29
CA GLY A 212 6.09 1.33 -4.84
C GLY A 212 6.51 0.79 -6.21
N ARG A 213 5.90 -0.29 -6.73
CA ARG A 213 6.14 -0.81 -8.11
C ARG A 213 7.56 -1.30 -8.43
N PHE A 214 8.40 -1.53 -7.42
CA PHE A 214 9.79 -2.00 -7.59
C PHE A 214 9.94 -3.52 -7.82
N HIS A 215 8.83 -4.25 -7.85
CA HIS A 215 8.79 -5.69 -8.03
C HIS A 215 7.99 -6.06 -9.31
N ASN A 216 8.53 -7.00 -10.07
CA ASN A 216 7.71 -7.78 -10.99
C ASN A 216 7.20 -8.96 -10.17
N GLY A 217 5.88 -9.07 -10.02
CA GLY A 217 5.26 -10.25 -9.42
C GLY A 217 5.73 -11.56 -10.05
#